data_AF-A0A5C5WJ30-F1
#
_entry.id   AF-A0A5C5WJ30-F1
#
_cell.length_a   1.000
_cell.length_b   1.000
_cell.length_c   1.000
_cell.angle_alpha   90.00
_cell.angle_beta   90.00
_cell.angle_gamma   90.00
#
_symmetry.space_group_name_H-M   'P 1'
#
loop_
_entity.id
_entity.type
_entity.pdbx_description
1 polymer ?
#
loop_
_entity_poly.entity_id
_entity_poly.type
_entity_poly.pdbx_seq_one_letter_code
_entity_poly.pdbx_strand_id
1 'polypeptide(L)'
;MTRLFLATTFATLLIVTASSGVADTPASAEANLANRTAASAVLNGEDAKRLSNAELEYSARLAEFKDGRSPADVSIRANKRLLRAALMASSPNAISDYDQRASLIESIAEENLKLRTSTQRDVKQAKAARLSTLLLDALSPNAQ
;
A
#
# COMPACT_ATOMS: atom_id res chain seq x y z
N MET A 1 -53.62 26.09 -46.22
CA MET A 1 -53.55 24.93 -45.31
C MET A 1 -52.21 24.23 -45.51
N THR A 2 -51.49 24.01 -44.41
CA THR A 2 -50.41 23.02 -44.13
C THR A 2 -50.44 21.75 -45.02
N ARG A 3 -49.36 21.08 -45.47
CA ARG A 3 -48.05 20.69 -44.86
C ARG A 3 -47.14 20.02 -45.93
N LEU A 4 -45.81 20.15 -45.78
CA LEU A 4 -44.71 19.11 -45.74
C LEU A 4 -44.68 18.01 -46.84
N PHE A 5 -43.57 17.69 -47.54
CA PHE A 5 -42.32 16.97 -47.15
C PHE A 5 -41.30 17.10 -48.32
N LEU A 6 -40.05 17.53 -48.14
CA LEU A 6 -38.85 16.81 -47.66
C LEU A 6 -38.37 15.65 -48.56
N ALA A 7 -37.22 15.86 -49.26
CA ALA A 7 -36.09 14.92 -49.49
C ALA A 7 -35.30 15.33 -50.77
N THR A 8 -34.15 16.05 -50.75
CA THR A 8 -32.73 15.57 -50.63
C THR A 8 -32.44 14.25 -51.36
N THR A 9 -31.43 14.04 -52.21
CA THR A 9 -30.02 14.53 -52.35
C THR A 9 -29.49 14.00 -53.70
N PHE A 10 -28.50 14.57 -54.40
CA PHE A 10 -27.07 14.37 -54.15
C PHE A 10 -26.25 15.30 -55.04
N ALA A 11 -25.42 16.16 -54.45
CA ALA A 11 -24.36 16.89 -55.15
C ALA A 11 -23.02 16.45 -54.54
N THR A 12 -22.27 15.63 -55.27
CA THR A 12 -20.90 15.25 -54.91
C THR A 12 -19.94 16.33 -55.37
N LEU A 13 -19.69 17.29 -54.48
CA LEU A 13 -18.61 18.26 -54.64
C LEU A 13 -17.30 17.59 -54.19
N LEU A 14 -16.42 17.33 -55.14
CA LEU A 14 -15.07 16.84 -54.91
C LEU A 14 -14.23 17.99 -54.31
N ILE A 15 -14.08 18.00 -52.99
CA ILE A 15 -13.09 18.86 -52.33
C ILE A 15 -11.84 18.00 -52.10
N VAL A 16 -10.81 18.27 -52.90
CA VAL A 16 -9.43 17.87 -52.61
C VAL A 16 -8.96 18.72 -51.43
N THR A 17 -9.12 18.21 -50.21
CA THR A 17 -8.37 18.73 -49.05
C THR A 17 -7.00 18.07 -49.05
N ALA A 18 -5.99 18.92 -49.22
CA ALA A 18 -4.59 18.60 -49.05
C ALA A 18 -4.36 17.80 -47.77
N SER A 19 -3.52 16.77 -47.90
CA SER A 19 -2.88 16.04 -46.83
C SER A 19 -2.18 17.00 -45.86
N SER A 20 -2.88 17.40 -44.79
CA SER A 20 -2.22 17.71 -43.54
C SER A 20 -2.11 16.37 -42.83
N GLY A 21 -0.90 15.81 -42.81
CA GLY A 21 -0.61 14.66 -41.98
C GLY A 21 -1.10 14.95 -40.58
N VAL A 22 -1.87 14.01 -40.02
CA VAL A 22 -2.05 13.93 -38.58
C VAL A 22 -0.67 13.58 -38.04
N ALA A 23 0.18 14.59 -37.87
CA ALA A 23 1.24 14.53 -36.88
C ALA A 23 0.51 14.60 -35.54
N ASP A 24 0.03 13.45 -35.08
CA ASP A 24 -0.36 13.26 -33.68
C ASP A 24 0.84 13.68 -32.86
N THR A 25 0.74 14.88 -32.30
CA THR A 25 1.82 15.61 -31.63
C THR A 25 2.49 14.71 -30.58
N PRO A 26 3.71 14.18 -30.82
CA PRO A 26 4.39 13.31 -29.86
C PRO A 26 4.69 14.04 -28.55
N ALA A 27 4.84 15.38 -28.61
CA ALA A 27 5.17 16.21 -27.45
C ALA A 27 4.12 16.17 -26.32
N SER A 28 2.82 15.99 -26.61
CA SER A 28 1.80 15.93 -25.56
C SER A 28 1.77 14.56 -24.86
N ALA A 29 2.03 13.48 -25.61
CA ALA A 29 2.14 12.14 -25.06
C ALA A 29 3.43 11.99 -24.22
N GLU A 30 4.54 12.54 -24.71
CA GLU A 30 5.82 12.58 -24.00
C GLU A 30 5.76 13.44 -22.73
N ALA A 31 5.12 14.62 -22.79
CA ALA A 31 4.92 15.46 -21.61
C ALA A 31 4.03 14.79 -20.55
N ASN A 32 2.97 14.09 -20.98
CA ASN A 32 2.12 13.31 -20.07
C ASN A 32 2.86 12.13 -19.44
N LEU A 33 3.73 11.45 -20.19
CA LEU A 33 4.57 10.37 -19.68
C LEU A 33 5.58 10.91 -18.66
N ALA A 34 6.30 11.98 -18.99
CA ALA A 34 7.26 12.61 -18.08
C ALA A 34 6.60 13.09 -16.77
N ASN A 35 5.40 13.67 -16.85
CA ASN A 35 4.64 14.09 -15.66
C ASN A 35 4.21 12.89 -14.80
N ARG A 36 3.75 11.80 -15.41
CA ARG A 36 3.41 10.56 -14.69
C ARG A 36 4.63 9.93 -14.02
N THR A 37 5.78 9.92 -14.70
CA THR A 37 7.05 9.42 -14.15
C THR A 37 7.53 10.29 -12.99
N ALA A 38 7.45 11.62 -13.10
CA ALA A 38 7.81 12.53 -12.01
C ALA A 38 6.89 12.34 -10.79
N ALA A 39 5.57 12.24 -11.00
CA ALA A 39 4.62 11.96 -9.93
C ALA A 39 4.88 10.60 -9.26
N SER A 40 5.17 9.56 -10.05
CA SER A 40 5.53 8.24 -9.54
C SER A 40 6.83 8.27 -8.72
N ALA A 41 7.85 9.01 -9.16
CA ALA A 41 9.09 9.17 -8.41
C ALA A 41 8.89 9.88 -7.06
N VAL A 42 8.04 10.91 -7.01
CA VAL A 42 7.68 11.61 -5.77
C VAL A 42 6.92 10.68 -4.81
N LEU A 43 5.93 9.93 -5.31
CA LEU A 43 5.17 8.98 -4.51
C LEU A 43 6.08 7.88 -3.94
N ASN A 44 6.96 7.31 -4.76
CA ASN A 44 7.93 6.31 -4.32
C ASN A 44 8.86 6.86 -3.23
N GLY A 45 9.31 8.11 -3.35
CA GLY A 45 10.11 8.77 -2.33
C GLY A 45 9.36 9.01 -1.01
N GLU A 46 8.07 9.34 -1.09
CA GLU A 46 7.23 9.53 0.09
C GLU A 46 6.94 8.19 0.80
N ASP A 47 6.63 7.14 0.05
CA ASP A 47 6.37 5.80 0.59
C ASP A 47 7.62 5.19 1.22
N ALA A 48 8.81 5.38 0.64
CA ALA A 48 10.07 5.01 1.25
C ALA A 48 10.31 5.71 2.61
N LYS A 49 9.97 7.01 2.70
CA LYS A 49 10.07 7.77 3.95
C LYS A 49 9.07 7.28 5.01
N ARG A 50 7.84 6.96 4.60
CA ARG A 50 6.82 6.38 5.49
C ARG A 50 7.26 5.03 6.03
N LEU A 51 7.84 4.18 5.19
CA LEU A 51 8.39 2.89 5.58
C LEU A 51 9.50 3.07 6.62
N SER A 52 10.50 3.90 6.33
CA SER A 52 11.61 4.16 7.26
C SER A 52 11.14 4.70 8.62
N ASN A 53 10.17 5.63 8.63
CA ASN A 53 9.60 6.14 9.87
C ASN A 53 8.86 5.05 10.67
N ALA A 54 8.15 4.16 9.99
CA ALA A 54 7.45 3.05 10.64
C ALA A 54 8.41 2.00 11.21
N GLU A 55 9.56 1.77 10.57
CA GLU A 55 10.64 0.92 11.09
C GLU A 55 11.24 1.49 12.38
N LEU A 56 11.49 2.80 12.41
CA LEU A 56 11.96 3.51 13.60
C LEU A 56 10.93 3.45 14.73
N GLU A 57 9.65 3.71 14.43
CA GLU A 57 8.55 3.58 15.41
C GLU A 57 8.50 2.16 15.98
N TYR A 58 8.47 1.13 15.12
CA TYR A 58 8.43 -0.26 15.55
C TYR A 58 9.61 -0.62 16.46
N SER A 59 10.83 -0.24 16.06
CA SER A 59 12.04 -0.55 16.83
C SER A 59 12.00 0.10 18.22
N ALA A 60 11.59 1.37 18.30
CA ALA A 60 11.46 2.09 19.57
C ALA A 60 10.40 1.45 20.47
N ARG A 61 9.21 1.13 19.94
CA ARG A 61 8.12 0.52 20.71
C ARG A 61 8.46 -0.90 21.17
N LEU A 62 9.14 -1.66 20.33
CA LEU A 62 9.61 -3.00 20.70
C LEU A 62 10.62 -2.93 21.84
N ALA A 63 11.56 -1.97 21.82
CA ALA A 63 12.51 -1.77 22.92
C ALA A 63 11.79 -1.40 24.23
N GLU A 64 10.85 -0.45 24.19
CA GLU A 64 10.03 -0.10 25.36
C GLU A 64 9.26 -1.32 25.92
N PHE A 65 8.73 -2.18 25.05
CA PHE A 65 8.01 -3.39 25.48
C PHE A 65 8.95 -4.45 26.08
N LYS A 66 10.12 -4.67 25.47
CA LYS A 66 11.16 -5.56 26.02
C LYS A 66 11.60 -5.12 27.42
N ASP A 67 11.72 -3.82 27.64
CA ASP A 67 12.08 -3.26 28.95
C ASP A 67 10.93 -3.27 29.97
N GLY A 68 9.73 -3.77 29.60
CA GLY A 68 8.53 -3.72 30.44
C GLY A 68 7.97 -2.31 30.67
N ARG A 69 8.41 -1.32 29.87
CA ARG A 69 8.01 0.09 29.97
C ARG A 69 6.76 0.42 29.18
N SER A 70 6.30 -0.48 28.31
CA SER A 70 5.05 -0.33 27.56
C SER A 70 4.28 -1.66 27.50
N PRO A 71 2.96 -1.63 27.32
CA PRO A 71 2.16 -2.83 27.10
C PRO A 71 2.32 -3.40 25.67
N ALA A 72 1.94 -4.66 25.46
CA ALA A 72 2.15 -5.35 24.18
C ALA A 72 1.41 -4.68 23.00
N ASP A 73 0.24 -4.08 23.26
CA ASP A 73 -0.59 -3.46 22.23
C ASP A 73 0.10 -2.30 21.51
N VAL A 74 1.04 -1.61 22.17
CA VAL A 74 1.83 -0.53 21.57
C VAL A 74 2.75 -1.07 20.48
N SER A 75 3.49 -2.14 20.76
CA SER A 75 4.35 -2.82 19.78
C SER A 75 3.55 -3.46 18.65
N ILE A 76 2.38 -4.04 18.96
CA ILE A 76 1.48 -4.63 17.95
C ILE A 76 0.97 -3.56 16.98
N ARG A 77 0.54 -2.40 17.48
CA ARG A 77 0.09 -1.29 16.62
C ARG A 77 1.23 -0.78 15.73
N ALA A 78 2.44 -0.63 16.27
CA ALA A 78 3.59 -0.21 15.48
C ALA A 78 3.92 -1.22 14.37
N ASN A 79 3.90 -2.54 14.67
CA ASN A 79 4.09 -3.59 13.66
C ASN A 79 3.02 -3.54 12.55
N LYS A 80 1.75 -3.26 12.90
CA LYS A 80 0.67 -3.08 11.91
C LYS A 80 0.87 -1.86 11.03
N ARG A 81 1.35 -0.74 11.57
CA ARG A 81 1.70 0.45 10.77
C ARG A 81 2.86 0.13 9.82
N LEU A 82 3.88 -0.58 10.31
CA LEU A 82 5.01 -1.01 9.50
C LEU A 82 4.57 -1.92 8.34
N LEU A 83 3.69 -2.90 8.58
CA LEU A 83 3.12 -3.72 7.50
C LEU A 83 2.42 -2.85 6.44
N ARG A 84 1.59 -1.89 6.85
CA ARG A 84 0.90 -1.00 5.89
C ARG A 84 1.88 -0.19 5.06
N ALA A 85 2.89 0.40 5.71
CA ALA A 85 3.92 1.17 5.01
C ALA A 85 4.73 0.28 4.04
N ALA A 86 5.06 -0.94 4.45
CA ALA A 86 5.75 -1.91 3.61
C ALA A 86 4.91 -2.34 2.40
N LEU A 87 3.61 -2.55 2.57
CA LEU A 87 2.69 -2.85 1.47
C LEU A 87 2.56 -1.66 0.49
N MET A 88 2.48 -0.42 0.98
CA MET A 88 2.45 0.77 0.13
C MET A 88 3.76 0.94 -0.66
N ALA A 89 4.89 0.70 -0.01
CA ALA A 89 6.21 0.72 -0.64
C ALA A 89 6.49 -0.52 -1.53
N SER A 90 5.51 -1.42 -1.71
CA SER A 90 5.66 -2.67 -2.47
C SER A 90 6.86 -3.53 -2.01
N SER A 91 7.14 -3.53 -0.70
CA SER A 91 8.24 -4.30 -0.13
C SER A 91 8.00 -5.79 -0.36
N PRO A 92 8.96 -6.51 -0.96
CA PRO A 92 8.89 -7.96 -1.00
C PRO A 92 8.88 -8.49 0.44
N ASN A 93 8.11 -9.54 0.71
CA ASN A 93 8.00 -10.22 2.00
C ASN A 93 7.29 -9.46 3.14
N ALA A 94 6.60 -8.34 2.87
CA ALA A 94 5.94 -7.53 3.92
C ALA A 94 5.07 -8.34 4.91
N ILE A 95 4.36 -9.37 4.43
CA ILE A 95 3.52 -10.26 5.25
C ILE A 95 4.38 -11.20 6.11
N SER A 96 5.39 -11.86 5.51
CA SER A 96 6.29 -12.76 6.23
C SER A 96 7.06 -12.01 7.33
N ASP A 97 7.57 -10.82 7.02
CA ASP A 97 8.28 -9.99 7.98
C ASP A 97 7.37 -9.53 9.13
N TYR A 98 6.09 -9.25 8.85
CA TYR A 98 5.14 -8.95 9.92
C TYR A 98 4.94 -10.16 10.83
N ASP A 99 4.81 -11.38 10.28
CA ASP A 99 4.61 -12.59 11.08
C ASP A 99 5.82 -12.86 11.99
N GLN A 100 7.04 -12.73 11.46
CA GLN A 100 8.26 -12.82 12.26
C GLN A 100 8.26 -11.81 13.42
N ARG A 101 7.92 -10.55 13.14
CA ARG A 101 7.81 -9.50 14.17
C ARG A 101 6.68 -9.77 15.16
N ALA A 102 5.56 -10.33 14.74
CA ALA A 102 4.44 -10.70 15.60
C ALA A 102 4.81 -11.87 16.53
N SER A 103 5.52 -12.88 16.00
CA SER A 103 6.09 -13.98 16.79
C SER A 103 7.08 -13.47 17.84
N LEU A 104 7.92 -12.48 17.49
CA LEU A 104 8.84 -11.87 18.45
C LEU A 104 8.10 -11.16 19.59
N ILE A 105 7.05 -10.39 19.28
CA ILE A 105 6.22 -9.74 20.30
C ILE A 105 5.56 -10.80 21.21
N GLU A 106 5.08 -11.91 20.66
CA GLU A 106 4.53 -13.02 21.43
C GLU A 106 5.56 -13.60 22.40
N SER A 107 6.77 -13.92 21.93
CA SER A 107 7.84 -14.44 22.78
C SER A 107 8.20 -13.50 23.93
N ILE A 108 8.30 -12.19 23.66
CA ILE A 108 8.57 -11.17 24.68
C ILE A 108 7.41 -11.10 25.70
N ALA A 109 6.16 -11.18 25.23
CA ALA A 109 5.01 -11.16 26.13
C ALA A 109 5.02 -12.36 27.09
N GLU A 110 5.36 -13.55 26.60
CA GLU A 110 5.47 -14.77 27.39
C GLU A 110 6.64 -14.71 28.37
N GLU A 111 7.78 -14.15 27.97
CA GLU A 111 8.93 -13.93 28.84
C GLU A 111 8.61 -12.92 29.95
N ASN A 112 8.05 -11.77 29.59
CA ASN A 112 7.66 -10.74 30.57
C ASN A 112 6.61 -11.27 31.56
N LEU A 113 5.74 -12.19 31.14
CA LEU A 113 4.77 -12.81 32.04
C LEU A 113 5.47 -13.71 33.07
N LYS A 114 6.49 -14.46 32.65
CA LYS A 114 7.33 -15.28 33.55
C LYS A 114 8.09 -14.40 34.54
N LEU A 115 8.58 -13.25 34.09
CA LEU A 115 9.29 -12.25 34.89
C LEU A 115 8.37 -11.36 35.74
N ARG A 116 7.04 -11.52 35.62
CA ARG A 116 6.01 -10.70 36.29
C ARG A 116 6.07 -9.21 35.93
N THR A 117 6.59 -8.88 34.74
CA THR A 117 6.64 -7.53 34.18
C THR A 117 5.53 -7.27 33.14
N SER A 118 4.72 -8.28 32.81
CA SER A 118 3.52 -8.14 31.96
C SER A 118 2.33 -8.95 32.49
N THR A 119 1.21 -8.90 31.75
CA THR A 119 -0.05 -9.54 32.11
C THR A 119 -0.42 -10.69 31.16
N GLN A 120 -1.32 -11.57 31.59
CA GLN A 120 -1.95 -12.57 30.73
C GLN A 120 -2.69 -11.95 29.53
N ARG A 121 -3.15 -10.70 29.67
CA ARG A 121 -3.80 -9.96 28.58
C ARG A 121 -2.80 -9.65 27.46
N ASP A 122 -1.57 -9.27 27.80
CA ASP A 122 -0.51 -8.96 26.83
C ASP A 122 -0.19 -10.19 25.97
N VAL A 123 -0.06 -11.37 26.60
CA VAL A 123 0.17 -12.64 25.89
C VAL A 123 -0.98 -12.95 24.93
N LYS A 124 -2.23 -12.83 25.40
CA LYS A 124 -3.41 -13.08 24.56
C LYS A 124 -3.47 -12.12 23.36
N GLN A 125 -3.14 -10.85 23.57
CA GLN A 125 -3.11 -9.86 22.48
C GLN A 125 -2.01 -10.14 21.46
N ALA A 126 -0.81 -10.52 21.92
CA ALA A 126 0.29 -10.88 21.03
C ALA A 126 -0.03 -12.13 20.19
N LYS A 127 -0.61 -13.16 20.81
CA LYS A 127 -1.11 -14.36 20.12
C LYS A 127 -2.15 -14.03 19.06
N ALA A 128 -3.13 -13.20 19.41
CA ALA A 128 -4.16 -12.76 18.46
C ALA A 128 -3.57 -11.95 17.29
N ALA A 129 -2.56 -11.13 17.54
CA ALA A 129 -1.89 -10.37 16.49
C ALA A 129 -1.17 -11.26 15.47
N ARG A 130 -0.54 -12.35 15.93
CA ARG A 130 0.08 -13.36 15.06
C ARG A 130 -0.94 -14.19 14.29
N LEU A 131 -2.02 -14.61 14.95
CA LEU A 131 -3.13 -15.32 14.28
C LEU A 131 -3.78 -14.49 13.18
N SER A 132 -3.87 -13.16 13.37
CA SER A 132 -4.43 -12.27 12.35
C SER A 132 -3.60 -12.22 11.06
N THR A 133 -2.30 -12.52 11.12
CA THR A 133 -1.48 -12.62 9.90
C THR A 133 -1.77 -13.86 9.10
N LEU A 134 -1.94 -15.00 9.77
CA LEU A 134 -2.23 -16.28 9.11
C LEU A 134 -3.54 -16.20 8.30
N LEU A 135 -4.50 -15.42 8.78
CA LEU A 135 -5.75 -15.14 8.06
C LEU A 135 -5.55 -14.19 6.87
N LEU A 136 -4.65 -13.20 6.97
CA LEU A 136 -4.32 -12.32 5.85
C LEU A 136 -3.61 -13.08 4.72
N ASP A 137 -2.70 -14.00 5.08
CA ASP A 137 -1.93 -14.80 4.14
C ASP A 137 -2.80 -15.85 3.45
N ALA A 138 -3.68 -16.52 4.20
CA ALA A 138 -4.64 -17.49 3.67
C ALA A 138 -5.70 -16.87 2.73
N LEU A 139 -5.92 -15.55 2.80
CA LEU A 139 -6.84 -14.81 1.93
C LEU A 139 -6.12 -14.10 0.77
N SER A 140 -4.80 -14.21 0.68
CA SER A 140 -4.03 -13.67 -0.44
C SER A 140 -4.16 -14.61 -1.64
N PRO A 141 -4.68 -14.15 -2.80
CA PRO A 141 -5.01 -15.01 -3.94
C PRO A 141 -3.80 -15.67 -4.65
N ASN A 142 -2.58 -15.46 -4.15
CA ASN A 142 -1.34 -16.01 -4.70
C ASN A 142 -0.64 -16.99 -3.74
N ALA A 143 -1.35 -17.55 -2.75
CA ALA A 143 -0.81 -18.61 -1.89
C ALA A 143 -0.80 -19.99 -2.59
N GLN A 144 -0.21 -20.09 -3.79
CA GLN A 144 0.27 -21.33 -4.44
C GLN A 144 1.45 -21.01 -5.36
#